data_AF-A0A384K4Y1-F1
#
_entry.id   AF-A0A384K4Y1-F1
#
_cell.length_a   1.000
_cell.length_b   1.000
_cell.length_c   1.000
_cell.angle_alpha   90.00
_cell.angle_beta   90.00
_cell.angle_gamma   90.00
#
_symmetry.space_group_name_H-M   'P 1'
#
loop_
_entity.id
_entity.type
_entity.pdbx_description
1 polymer ?
#
loop_
_entity_poly.entity_id
_entity_poly.type
_entity_poly.pdbx_seq_one_letter_code
_entity_poly.pdbx_strand_id
1 'polypeptide(L)'
;MLTRQKHSYSQLLQSETPLQLKPHLRSISDFFSLETTLKILGVFFWSIFTLTTGFVLGTSVGAPCTSELSNSRIHLPTISQTFHYNRTFAEIPSDTSNKAWESLFPPHGGFFDISGVSSQRSTLSIFHQLHCLDGIRHNYWNLYLAMHSNISYNENSMREMSSPSHIRHCIDLLRQSLMCSADTTLEVKEEHVNGVHGFGVLHKCSDWDVLLRTISVKQHQA
;
A
#
# COMPACT_ATOMS: atom_id res chain seq x y z
N MET A 1 8.28 -41.47 -5.02
CA MET A 1 9.35 -40.94 -5.90
C MET A 1 8.76 -39.82 -6.74
N LEU A 2 8.98 -38.57 -6.34
CA LEU A 2 8.56 -37.38 -7.09
C LEU A 2 9.83 -36.67 -7.56
N THR A 3 10.09 -36.70 -8.86
CA THR A 3 11.26 -36.08 -9.48
C THR A 3 11.06 -34.58 -9.62
N ARG A 4 11.92 -33.82 -8.93
CA ARG A 4 12.01 -32.37 -8.91
C ARG A 4 12.70 -31.88 -10.19
N GLN A 5 11.96 -31.26 -11.11
CA GLN A 5 12.52 -30.65 -12.31
C GLN A 5 13.13 -29.29 -11.93
N LYS A 6 14.47 -29.18 -11.98
CA LYS A 6 15.20 -27.91 -11.89
C LYS A 6 15.43 -27.39 -13.31
N HIS A 7 14.81 -26.28 -13.68
CA HIS A 7 15.19 -25.56 -14.90
C HIS A 7 16.47 -24.75 -14.64
N SER A 8 17.53 -25.04 -15.39
CA SER A 8 18.82 -24.35 -15.34
C SER A 8 18.77 -23.09 -16.21
N TYR A 9 18.94 -21.93 -15.59
CA TYR A 9 18.89 -20.59 -16.20
C TYR A 9 20.18 -20.23 -17.00
N SER A 10 20.91 -21.23 -17.48
CA SER A 10 22.30 -21.09 -17.94
C SER A 10 22.48 -21.19 -19.47
N GLN A 11 21.41 -21.07 -20.27
CA GLN A 11 21.47 -21.24 -21.73
C GLN A 11 21.11 -20.01 -22.56
N LEU A 12 21.03 -18.80 -21.98
CA LEU A 12 20.68 -17.58 -22.71
C LEU A 12 21.87 -16.64 -23.02
N LEU A 13 23.13 -17.09 -22.88
CA LEU A 13 24.32 -16.23 -23.05
C LEU A 13 25.33 -16.76 -24.07
N GLN A 14 24.89 -17.29 -25.22
CA GLN A 14 25.80 -17.71 -26.29
C GLN A 14 25.18 -17.52 -27.68
N SER A 15 25.17 -16.28 -28.16
CA SER A 15 25.11 -16.00 -29.61
C SER A 15 25.64 -14.60 -29.92
N GLU A 16 26.97 -14.46 -30.01
CA GLU A 16 27.58 -13.30 -30.68
C GLU A 16 28.37 -13.80 -31.89
N THR A 17 27.80 -13.59 -33.08
CA THR A 17 28.48 -13.74 -34.37
C THR A 17 29.26 -12.46 -34.68
N PRO A 18 30.51 -12.53 -35.18
CA PRO A 18 31.28 -11.33 -35.46
C PRO A 18 30.76 -10.64 -36.74
N LEU A 19 30.39 -9.37 -36.59
CA LEU A 19 29.94 -8.50 -37.68
C LEU A 19 31.12 -8.12 -38.58
N GLN A 20 31.10 -8.53 -39.84
CA GLN A 20 32.07 -8.13 -40.86
C GLN A 20 31.79 -6.70 -41.34
N LEU A 21 32.70 -5.77 -41.03
CA LEU A 21 32.58 -4.36 -41.38
C LEU A 21 33.26 -4.08 -42.75
N LYS A 22 32.49 -3.70 -43.77
CA LYS A 22 33.03 -3.19 -45.05
C LYS A 22 33.47 -1.72 -44.90
N PRO A 23 34.65 -1.31 -45.39
CA PRO A 23 35.06 0.09 -45.36
C PRO A 23 34.40 0.86 -46.50
N HIS A 24 33.39 1.67 -46.18
CA HIS A 24 32.89 2.71 -47.08
C HIS A 24 33.36 4.06 -46.53
N LEU A 25 34.67 4.35 -46.68
CA LEU A 25 35.23 5.66 -46.31
C LEU A 25 34.76 6.70 -47.34
N ARG A 26 33.68 7.41 -47.02
CA ARG A 26 33.46 8.76 -47.57
C ARG A 26 34.34 9.73 -46.76
N SER A 27 34.92 10.70 -47.44
CA SER A 27 35.88 11.66 -46.87
C SER A 27 35.32 12.34 -45.63
N ILE A 28 36.07 12.28 -44.51
CA ILE A 28 35.73 12.93 -43.23
C ILE A 28 35.73 14.47 -43.36
N SER A 29 36.33 15.00 -44.43
CA SER A 29 36.42 16.46 -44.69
C SER A 29 35.07 17.14 -44.93
N ASP A 30 34.06 16.41 -45.38
CA ASP A 30 32.75 17.01 -45.70
C ASP A 30 31.85 17.17 -44.47
N PHE A 31 32.25 16.59 -43.33
CA PHE A 31 31.50 16.62 -42.08
C PHE A 31 31.78 17.88 -41.23
N PHE A 32 32.88 18.58 -41.50
CA PHE A 32 33.35 19.74 -40.71
C PHE A 32 33.16 21.07 -41.45
N SER A 33 32.06 21.25 -42.17
CA SER A 33 31.69 22.60 -42.59
C SER A 33 31.24 23.42 -41.38
N LEU A 34 31.57 24.71 -41.36
CA LEU A 34 31.11 25.66 -40.34
C LEU A 34 29.58 25.61 -40.19
N GLU A 35 28.87 25.38 -41.29
CA GLU A 35 27.42 25.24 -41.33
C GLU A 35 26.92 24.01 -40.55
N THR A 36 27.57 22.85 -40.71
CA THR A 36 27.24 21.63 -39.97
C THR A 36 27.49 21.82 -38.47
N THR A 37 28.59 22.50 -38.12
CA THR A 37 28.94 22.80 -36.71
C THR A 37 27.91 23.74 -36.07
N LEU A 38 27.48 24.79 -36.77
CA LEU A 38 26.46 25.72 -36.30
C LEU A 38 25.09 25.04 -36.12
N LYS A 39 24.72 24.12 -37.01
CA LYS A 39 23.47 23.33 -36.88
C LYS A 39 23.51 22.41 -35.66
N ILE A 40 24.63 21.73 -35.40
CA ILE A 40 24.79 20.86 -34.23
C ILE A 40 24.71 21.68 -32.93
N LEU A 41 25.41 22.82 -32.87
CA LEU A 41 25.32 23.72 -31.72
C LEU A 41 23.89 24.23 -31.52
N GLY A 42 23.19 24.61 -32.59
CA GLY A 42 21.80 25.04 -32.53
C GLY A 42 20.86 23.98 -31.94
N VAL A 43 20.99 22.72 -32.38
CA VAL A 43 20.22 21.59 -31.83
C VAL A 43 20.54 21.34 -30.37
N PHE A 44 21.82 21.43 -29.99
CA PHE A 44 22.27 21.26 -28.61
C PHE A 44 21.75 22.35 -27.67
N PHE A 45 21.77 23.62 -28.10
CA PHE A 45 21.20 24.71 -27.30
C PHE A 45 19.68 24.61 -27.20
N TRP A 46 19.00 24.19 -28.27
CA TRP A 46 17.54 24.00 -28.24
C TRP A 46 17.12 22.85 -27.32
N SER A 47 17.86 21.74 -27.30
CA SER A 47 17.58 20.62 -26.38
C SER A 47 17.81 20.99 -24.93
N ILE A 48 18.86 21.75 -24.62
CA ILE A 48 19.09 22.29 -23.27
C ILE A 48 17.96 23.25 -22.88
N PHE A 49 17.54 24.14 -23.79
CA PHE A 49 16.47 25.08 -23.52
C PHE A 49 15.15 24.37 -23.21
N THR A 50 14.77 23.33 -23.98
CA THR A 50 13.54 22.57 -23.73
C THR A 50 13.60 21.73 -22.46
N LEU A 51 14.75 21.13 -22.14
CA LEU A 51 14.96 20.40 -20.88
C LEU A 51 14.87 21.32 -19.67
N THR A 52 15.50 22.49 -19.73
CA THR A 52 15.50 23.46 -18.62
C THR A 52 14.12 24.10 -18.44
N THR A 53 13.43 24.50 -19.52
CA THR A 53 12.05 24.98 -19.41
C THR A 53 11.11 23.87 -18.92
N GLY A 54 11.26 22.63 -19.39
CA GLY A 54 10.51 21.49 -18.89
C GLY A 54 10.73 21.23 -17.40
N PHE A 55 11.98 21.32 -16.92
CA PHE A 55 12.32 21.17 -15.50
C PHE A 55 11.80 22.33 -14.65
N VAL A 56 11.93 23.58 -15.12
CA VAL A 56 11.43 24.77 -14.42
C VAL A 56 9.90 24.77 -14.37
N LEU A 57 9.22 24.44 -15.47
CA LEU A 57 7.76 24.30 -15.49
C LEU A 57 7.29 23.11 -14.64
N GLY A 58 8.00 21.99 -14.67
CA GLY A 58 7.70 20.83 -13.82
C GLY A 58 7.85 21.12 -12.32
N THR A 59 8.87 21.89 -11.94
CA THR A 59 9.10 22.28 -10.54
C THR A 59 8.21 23.42 -10.06
N SER A 60 7.77 24.32 -10.95
CA SER A 60 6.87 25.43 -10.62
C SER A 60 5.38 25.05 -10.65
N VAL A 61 4.98 24.09 -11.48
CA VAL A 61 3.61 23.53 -11.51
C VAL A 61 3.45 22.39 -10.49
N GLY A 62 4.55 21.78 -10.04
CA GLY A 62 4.58 20.89 -8.89
C GLY A 62 4.49 21.66 -7.57
N ALA A 63 3.40 22.42 -7.37
CA ALA A 63 3.11 22.97 -6.05
C ALA A 63 3.02 21.82 -5.02
N PRO A 64 3.61 21.98 -3.82
CA PRO A 64 3.52 20.96 -2.78
C PRO A 64 2.09 20.91 -2.22
N CYS A 65 1.23 20.08 -2.81
CA CYS A 65 -0.11 19.74 -2.30
C CYS A 65 -0.09 18.97 -0.95
N THR A 66 1.03 18.97 -0.23
CA THR A 66 1.25 18.08 0.91
C THR A 66 1.22 18.78 2.27
N SER A 67 1.29 20.10 2.34
CA SER A 67 1.36 20.82 3.61
C SER A 67 -0.01 21.00 4.29
N GLU A 68 -1.07 21.31 3.54
CA GLU A 68 -2.41 21.53 4.14
C GLU A 68 -3.10 20.25 4.63
N LEU A 69 -2.91 19.11 3.95
CA LEU A 69 -3.52 17.84 4.35
C LEU A 69 -3.02 17.34 5.73
N SER A 70 -1.76 17.63 6.06
CA SER A 70 -1.11 17.19 7.31
C SER A 70 -1.64 17.90 8.57
N ASN A 71 -2.13 19.13 8.41
CA ASN A 71 -2.68 19.96 9.49
C ASN A 71 -4.15 19.65 9.82
N SER A 72 -4.83 18.84 9.00
CA SER A 72 -6.23 18.44 9.25
C SER A 72 -6.38 17.15 10.06
N ARG A 73 -5.37 16.79 10.88
CA ARG A 73 -5.47 15.59 11.74
C ARG A 73 -6.49 15.79 12.84
N ILE A 74 -7.35 14.79 13.03
CA ILE A 74 -8.32 14.76 14.12
C ILE A 74 -7.58 14.42 15.41
N HIS A 75 -7.60 15.32 16.37
CA HIS A 75 -7.09 15.06 17.71
C HIS A 75 -8.11 14.26 18.51
N LEU A 76 -7.70 13.07 18.95
CA LEU A 76 -8.51 12.20 19.81
C LEU A 76 -7.91 12.19 21.22
N PRO A 77 -8.74 12.12 22.27
CA PRO A 77 -8.24 11.90 23.61
C PRO A 77 -7.62 10.50 23.72
N THR A 78 -6.58 10.38 24.54
CA THR A 78 -5.99 9.08 24.89
C THR A 78 -6.66 8.54 26.15
N ILE A 79 -7.07 7.29 26.11
CA ILE A 79 -7.67 6.54 27.22
C ILE A 79 -6.78 5.35 27.59
N SER A 80 -6.92 4.88 28.82
CA SER A 80 -6.31 3.61 29.22
C SER A 80 -7.31 2.49 29.00
N GLN A 81 -6.93 1.44 28.28
CA GLN A 81 -7.80 0.33 27.95
C GLN A 81 -7.09 -1.00 28.17
N THR A 82 -7.76 -1.93 28.83
CA THR A 82 -7.31 -3.32 28.91
C THR A 82 -7.82 -4.09 27.70
N PHE A 83 -6.93 -4.77 27.00
CA PHE A 83 -7.35 -5.62 25.89
C PHE A 83 -7.99 -6.90 26.41
N HIS A 84 -9.14 -7.24 25.83
CA HIS A 84 -9.87 -8.46 26.11
C HIS A 84 -10.01 -9.27 24.82
N TYR A 85 -9.74 -10.57 24.91
CA TYR A 85 -9.90 -11.45 23.78
C TYR A 85 -11.39 -11.56 23.39
N ASN A 86 -11.70 -11.12 22.17
CA ASN A 86 -13.03 -11.23 21.59
C ASN A 86 -12.99 -12.13 20.36
N ARG A 87 -13.38 -13.39 20.56
CA ARG A 87 -13.36 -14.44 19.52
C ARG A 87 -14.12 -14.04 18.26
N THR A 88 -15.22 -13.29 18.38
CA THR A 88 -16.08 -12.90 17.25
C THR A 88 -15.32 -12.21 16.12
N PHE A 89 -14.30 -11.41 16.43
CA PHE A 89 -13.50 -10.71 15.41
C PHE A 89 -12.49 -11.62 14.69
N ALA A 90 -12.19 -12.80 15.24
CA ALA A 90 -11.26 -13.77 14.64
C ALA A 90 -11.98 -14.96 13.96
N GLU A 91 -13.29 -15.12 14.19
CA GLU A 91 -14.08 -16.23 13.64
C GLU A 91 -14.18 -16.23 12.12
N ILE A 92 -14.59 -17.39 11.60
CA ILE A 92 -15.00 -17.58 10.20
C ILE A 92 -16.05 -16.54 9.80
N PRO A 93 -15.97 -15.98 8.57
CA PRO A 93 -17.00 -15.08 8.06
C PRO A 93 -18.41 -15.66 8.18
N SER A 94 -19.24 -14.97 8.93
CA SER A 94 -20.64 -15.27 9.22
C SER A 94 -21.39 -13.96 9.42
N ASP A 95 -22.72 -13.99 9.46
CA ASP A 95 -23.52 -12.79 9.72
C ASP A 95 -23.11 -12.10 11.03
N THR A 96 -22.81 -12.87 12.07
CA THR A 96 -22.39 -12.34 13.38
C THR A 96 -21.01 -11.70 13.31
N SER A 97 -20.01 -12.39 12.76
CA SER A 97 -18.65 -11.86 12.68
C SER A 97 -18.58 -10.65 11.75
N ASN A 98 -19.28 -10.70 10.62
CA ASN A 98 -19.24 -9.63 9.61
C ASN A 98 -19.94 -8.38 10.13
N LYS A 99 -21.07 -8.52 10.85
CA LYS A 99 -21.71 -7.39 11.54
C LYS A 99 -20.80 -6.77 12.61
N ALA A 100 -20.03 -7.58 13.33
CA ALA A 100 -19.06 -7.05 14.29
C ALA A 100 -17.98 -6.20 13.59
N TRP A 101 -17.46 -6.65 12.45
CA TRP A 101 -16.52 -5.87 11.65
C TRP A 101 -17.14 -4.62 11.02
N GLU A 102 -18.36 -4.71 10.49
CA GLU A 102 -19.11 -3.56 9.96
C GLU A 102 -19.34 -2.48 11.03
N SER A 103 -19.55 -2.88 12.29
CA SER A 103 -19.74 -1.94 13.41
C SER A 103 -18.50 -1.10 13.75
N LEU A 104 -17.33 -1.47 13.23
CA LEU A 104 -16.10 -0.66 13.37
C LEU A 104 -16.04 0.51 12.37
N PHE A 105 -16.97 0.59 11.42
CA PHE A 105 -17.00 1.66 10.43
C PHE A 105 -18.09 2.69 10.75
N PRO A 106 -17.97 3.94 10.26
CA PRO A 106 -19.04 4.91 10.34
C PRO A 106 -20.30 4.41 9.58
N PRO A 107 -21.50 4.93 9.89
CA PRO A 107 -22.77 4.47 9.30
C PRO A 107 -22.83 4.46 7.77
N HIS A 108 -22.05 5.32 7.11
CA HIS A 108 -21.99 5.43 5.65
C HIS A 108 -20.70 4.83 5.05
N GLY A 109 -20.03 3.96 5.80
CA GLY A 109 -18.78 3.32 5.43
C GLY A 109 -17.53 4.17 5.71
N GLY A 110 -16.37 3.62 5.37
CA GLY A 110 -15.08 4.23 5.68
C GLY A 110 -14.68 5.41 4.78
N PHE A 111 -15.40 5.65 3.68
CA PHE A 111 -15.07 6.70 2.71
C PHE A 111 -16.06 7.87 2.76
N PHE A 112 -15.54 9.09 2.84
CA PHE A 112 -16.33 10.31 2.98
C PHE A 112 -15.60 11.54 2.40
N ASP A 113 -16.36 12.59 2.13
CA ASP A 113 -15.85 13.86 1.64
C ASP A 113 -15.47 14.74 2.84
N ILE A 114 -14.25 15.28 2.82
CA ILE A 114 -13.79 16.22 3.86
C ILE A 114 -13.65 17.59 3.21
N SER A 115 -14.74 18.36 3.26
CA SER A 115 -14.80 19.73 2.75
C SER A 115 -13.65 20.57 3.32
N GLY A 116 -12.90 21.23 2.44
CA GLY A 116 -11.74 22.06 2.79
C GLY A 116 -10.40 21.32 2.94
N VAL A 117 -10.37 19.99 2.76
CA VAL A 117 -9.13 19.19 2.86
C VAL A 117 -8.91 18.38 1.58
N SER A 118 -9.94 17.72 1.08
CA SER A 118 -9.87 16.98 -0.18
C SER A 118 -11.14 17.20 -0.99
N SER A 119 -10.99 17.51 -2.28
CA SER A 119 -12.10 17.51 -3.25
C SER A 119 -12.50 16.10 -3.68
N GLN A 120 -11.79 15.07 -3.21
CA GLN A 120 -12.03 13.67 -3.53
C GLN A 120 -12.46 12.89 -2.30
N ARG A 121 -13.33 11.90 -2.54
CA ARG A 121 -13.77 10.94 -1.53
C ARG A 121 -12.56 10.26 -0.90
N SER A 122 -12.40 10.42 0.42
CA SER A 122 -11.21 10.04 1.18
C SER A 122 -11.59 9.12 2.35
N THR A 123 -10.60 8.44 2.93
CA THR A 123 -10.79 7.61 4.13
C THR A 123 -9.72 7.92 5.17
N LEU A 124 -10.02 7.75 6.46
CA LEU A 124 -8.96 7.74 7.47
C LEU A 124 -8.13 6.47 7.32
N SER A 125 -6.82 6.61 7.54
CA SER A 125 -5.89 5.47 7.46
C SER A 125 -6.32 4.30 8.35
N ILE A 126 -6.90 4.55 9.53
CA ILE A 126 -7.37 3.49 10.43
C ILE A 126 -8.50 2.63 9.84
N PHE A 127 -9.41 3.21 9.06
CA PHE A 127 -10.47 2.44 8.39
C PHE A 127 -9.90 1.58 7.26
N HIS A 128 -8.90 2.07 6.53
CA HIS A 128 -8.17 1.28 5.55
C HIS A 128 -7.41 0.12 6.22
N GLN A 129 -6.76 0.37 7.36
CA GLN A 129 -6.08 -0.68 8.12
C GLN A 129 -7.05 -1.77 8.60
N LEU A 130 -8.22 -1.39 9.14
CA LEU A 130 -9.25 -2.36 9.53
C LEU A 130 -9.78 -3.16 8.34
N HIS A 131 -10.01 -2.50 7.20
CA HIS A 131 -10.40 -3.17 5.96
C HIS A 131 -9.35 -4.20 5.51
N CYS A 132 -8.06 -3.85 5.57
CA CYS A 132 -6.96 -4.75 5.26
C CYS A 132 -6.92 -5.95 6.22
N LEU A 133 -7.12 -5.72 7.53
CA LEU A 133 -7.10 -6.78 8.53
C LEU A 133 -8.28 -7.74 8.35
N ASP A 134 -9.48 -7.24 8.05
CA ASP A 134 -10.64 -8.08 7.73
C ASP A 134 -10.44 -8.88 6.44
N GLY A 135 -9.84 -8.25 5.42
CA GLY A 135 -9.43 -8.92 4.19
C GLY A 135 -8.50 -10.11 4.45
N ILE A 136 -7.50 -9.93 5.32
CA ILE A 136 -6.59 -11.02 5.73
C ILE A 136 -7.36 -12.12 6.48
N ARG A 137 -8.27 -11.75 7.40
CA ARG A 137 -9.13 -12.71 8.11
C ARG A 137 -9.94 -13.58 7.15
N HIS A 138 -10.60 -12.97 6.16
CA HIS A 138 -11.34 -13.71 5.13
C HIS A 138 -10.44 -14.68 4.36
N ASN A 139 -9.24 -14.25 3.97
CA ASN A 139 -8.31 -15.09 3.22
C ASN A 139 -7.77 -16.26 4.05
N TYR A 140 -7.48 -16.05 5.33
CA TYR A 140 -7.10 -17.13 6.26
C TYR A 140 -8.17 -18.23 6.29
N TRP A 141 -9.44 -17.87 6.48
CA TRP A 141 -10.52 -18.84 6.57
C TRP A 141 -10.82 -19.52 5.23
N ASN A 142 -10.75 -18.80 4.12
CA ASN A 142 -10.90 -19.40 2.79
C ASN A 142 -9.84 -20.48 2.54
N LEU A 143 -8.58 -20.20 2.88
CA LEU A 143 -7.49 -21.18 2.77
C LEU A 143 -7.72 -22.37 3.72
N TYR A 144 -8.08 -22.11 4.97
CA TYR A 144 -8.38 -23.16 5.95
C TYR A 144 -9.48 -24.11 5.43
N LEU A 145 -10.58 -23.55 4.92
CA LEU A 145 -11.68 -24.32 4.36
C LEU A 145 -11.28 -25.09 3.11
N ALA A 146 -10.51 -24.49 2.19
CA ALA A 146 -10.03 -25.19 0.99
C ALA A 146 -9.12 -26.39 1.33
N MET A 147 -8.39 -26.32 2.45
CA MET A 147 -7.52 -27.40 2.91
C MET A 147 -8.26 -28.51 3.69
N HIS A 148 -9.30 -28.16 4.44
CA HIS A 148 -9.95 -29.07 5.39
C HIS A 148 -11.35 -29.51 4.99
N SER A 149 -12.00 -28.78 4.10
CA SER A 149 -13.30 -29.10 3.53
C SER A 149 -13.07 -29.32 2.04
N ASN A 150 -13.64 -30.38 1.46
CA ASN A 150 -13.50 -30.69 0.03
C ASN A 150 -14.33 -29.71 -0.85
N ILE A 151 -14.35 -28.43 -0.46
CA ILE A 151 -15.07 -27.33 -1.08
C ILE A 151 -14.14 -26.78 -2.17
N SER A 152 -14.53 -27.04 -3.42
CA SER A 152 -13.93 -26.38 -4.58
C SER A 152 -14.19 -24.87 -4.46
N TYR A 153 -13.12 -24.10 -4.25
CA TYR A 153 -13.19 -22.65 -4.23
C TYR A 153 -13.10 -22.15 -5.67
N ASN A 154 -14.09 -21.37 -6.10
CA ASN A 154 -14.10 -20.80 -7.44
C ASN A 154 -13.05 -19.67 -7.53
N GLU A 155 -12.03 -19.81 -8.37
CA GLU A 155 -11.05 -18.72 -8.60
C GLU A 155 -11.72 -17.41 -9.05
N ASN A 156 -12.85 -17.47 -9.77
CA ASN A 156 -13.60 -16.27 -10.16
C ASN A 156 -14.35 -15.60 -8.99
N SER A 157 -14.48 -16.28 -7.84
CA SER A 157 -14.98 -15.67 -6.61
C SER A 157 -13.86 -15.11 -5.73
N MET A 158 -12.59 -15.21 -6.16
CA MET A 158 -11.51 -14.43 -5.58
C MET A 158 -11.77 -12.97 -5.86
N ARG A 159 -12.44 -12.33 -4.90
CA ARG A 159 -12.59 -10.87 -4.83
C ARG A 159 -11.19 -10.26 -5.01
N GLU A 160 -11.11 -9.08 -5.62
CA GLU A 160 -9.87 -8.29 -5.77
C GLU A 160 -9.02 -8.22 -4.48
N MET A 161 -9.72 -8.26 -3.33
CA MET A 161 -9.20 -8.37 -1.96
C MET A 161 -8.30 -9.60 -1.70
N SER A 162 -8.48 -10.70 -2.42
CA SER A 162 -7.77 -11.98 -2.25
C SER A 162 -6.57 -12.13 -3.18
N SER A 163 -6.28 -11.15 -4.02
CA SER A 163 -5.11 -11.21 -4.90
C SER A 163 -3.80 -11.15 -4.09
N PRO A 164 -2.75 -11.89 -4.49
CA PRO A 164 -1.46 -11.86 -3.78
C PRO A 164 -0.84 -10.45 -3.70
N SER A 165 -1.00 -9.62 -4.74
CA SER A 165 -0.52 -8.24 -4.73
C SER A 165 -1.21 -7.41 -3.65
N HIS A 166 -2.54 -7.53 -3.53
CA HIS A 166 -3.33 -6.81 -2.53
C HIS A 166 -2.97 -7.29 -1.11
N ILE A 167 -2.86 -8.60 -0.87
CA ILE A 167 -2.47 -9.12 0.44
C ILE A 167 -1.08 -8.64 0.88
N ARG A 168 -0.09 -8.60 -0.03
CA ARG A 168 1.24 -8.02 0.28
C ARG A 168 1.14 -6.54 0.66
N HIS A 169 0.31 -5.78 -0.03
CA HIS A 169 0.06 -4.38 0.30
C HIS A 169 -0.58 -4.24 1.69
N CYS A 170 -1.61 -5.01 2.00
CA CYS A 170 -2.27 -5.03 3.30
C CYS A 170 -1.28 -5.33 4.44
N ILE A 171 -0.45 -6.37 4.28
CA ILE A 171 0.54 -6.77 5.29
C ILE A 171 1.54 -5.64 5.53
N ASP A 172 2.08 -5.01 4.49
CA ASP A 172 3.05 -3.92 4.66
C ASP A 172 2.40 -2.65 5.24
N LEU A 173 1.18 -2.31 4.83
CA LEU A 173 0.42 -1.20 5.39
C LEU A 173 0.20 -1.39 6.90
N LEU A 174 -0.21 -2.59 7.34
CA LEU A 174 -0.41 -2.91 8.75
C LEU A 174 0.91 -2.86 9.52
N ARG A 175 2.00 -3.42 8.97
CA ARG A 175 3.33 -3.32 9.58
C ARG A 175 3.74 -1.86 9.79
N GLN A 176 3.61 -1.02 8.76
CA GLN A 176 3.97 0.40 8.86
C GLN A 176 3.07 1.15 9.85
N SER A 177 1.77 0.82 9.92
CA SER A 177 0.87 1.42 10.90
C SER A 177 1.26 1.08 12.34
N LEU A 178 1.55 -0.20 12.62
CA LEU A 178 1.97 -0.65 13.95
C LEU A 178 3.27 0.04 14.38
N MET A 179 4.22 0.24 13.46
CA MET A 179 5.44 1.00 13.75
C MET A 179 5.19 2.49 13.96
N CYS A 180 4.24 3.08 13.22
CA CYS A 180 3.87 4.48 13.33
C CYS A 180 3.17 4.77 14.68
N SER A 181 2.38 3.83 15.17
CA SER A 181 1.64 3.90 16.44
C SER A 181 2.15 2.84 17.42
N ALA A 182 3.46 2.84 17.67
CA ALA A 182 4.12 1.82 18.48
C ALA A 182 3.58 1.82 19.92
N ASP A 183 2.94 0.71 20.30
CA ASP A 183 2.55 0.46 21.68
C ASP A 183 3.79 0.04 22.49
N THR A 184 4.07 0.79 23.55
CA THR A 184 5.24 0.57 24.44
C THR A 184 4.84 -0.05 25.77
N THR A 185 3.63 -0.60 25.87
CA THR A 185 3.15 -1.35 27.03
C THR A 185 4.06 -2.57 27.26
N LEU A 186 4.50 -2.75 28.51
CA LEU A 186 5.35 -3.88 28.88
C LEU A 186 4.52 -5.15 29.05
N GLU A 187 4.86 -6.20 28.31
CA GLU A 187 4.28 -7.54 28.47
C GLU A 187 5.26 -8.47 29.18
N VAL A 188 4.78 -9.19 30.19
CA VAL A 188 5.60 -10.13 30.96
C VAL A 188 5.46 -11.51 30.35
N LYS A 189 6.58 -12.18 30.06
CA LYS A 189 6.57 -13.55 29.56
C LYS A 189 5.91 -14.48 30.57
N GLU A 190 4.94 -15.26 30.10
CA GLU A 190 4.28 -16.30 30.84
C GLU A 190 4.91 -17.66 30.51
N GLU A 191 5.45 -18.33 31.53
CA GLU A 191 6.27 -19.54 31.31
C GLU A 191 5.44 -20.72 30.78
N HIS A 192 4.18 -20.83 31.19
CA HIS A 192 3.30 -21.93 30.80
C HIS A 192 2.87 -21.89 29.32
N VAL A 193 2.92 -20.72 28.67
CA VAL A 193 2.68 -20.55 27.23
C VAL A 193 3.97 -20.26 26.44
N ASN A 194 5.11 -20.16 27.14
CA ASN A 194 6.40 -19.77 26.58
C ASN A 194 6.32 -18.50 25.69
N GLY A 195 5.57 -17.49 26.14
CA GLY A 195 5.27 -16.32 25.31
C GLY A 195 4.57 -15.21 26.09
N VAL A 196 4.02 -14.25 25.36
CA VAL A 196 3.19 -13.17 25.89
C VAL A 196 1.82 -13.20 25.21
N HIS A 197 0.77 -12.83 25.94
CA HIS A 197 -0.60 -12.86 25.41
C HIS A 197 -1.04 -11.55 24.75
N GLY A 198 -0.49 -10.40 25.16
CA GLY A 198 -1.00 -9.08 24.75
C GLY A 198 -2.40 -8.72 25.26
N PHE A 199 -3.01 -9.54 26.11
CA PHE A 199 -4.33 -9.31 26.72
C PHE A 199 -4.21 -9.20 28.24
N GLY A 200 -5.16 -8.51 28.88
CA GLY A 200 -5.20 -8.38 30.34
C GLY A 200 -4.23 -7.34 30.92
N VAL A 201 -3.45 -6.65 30.09
CA VAL A 201 -2.59 -5.52 30.49
C VAL A 201 -3.19 -4.20 30.02
N LEU A 202 -2.77 -3.10 30.65
CA LEU A 202 -3.32 -1.77 30.39
C LEU A 202 -2.52 -1.07 29.28
N HIS A 203 -3.20 -0.75 28.18
CA HIS A 203 -2.66 -0.04 27.02
C HIS A 203 -3.10 1.42 27.02
N LYS A 204 -2.38 2.28 26.30
CA LYS A 204 -2.79 3.66 26.00
C LYS A 204 -3.34 3.73 24.58
N CYS A 205 -4.63 3.98 24.44
CA CYS A 205 -5.33 3.93 23.16
C CYS A 205 -5.97 5.27 22.83
N SER A 206 -6.10 5.59 21.55
CA SER A 206 -7.00 6.65 21.10
C SER A 206 -8.45 6.24 21.39
N ASP A 207 -9.27 7.15 21.90
CA ASP A 207 -10.67 6.88 22.20
C ASP A 207 -11.46 6.59 20.91
N TRP A 208 -11.81 5.31 20.74
CA TRP A 208 -12.51 4.79 19.56
C TRP A 208 -13.92 5.36 19.40
N ASP A 209 -14.64 5.51 20.51
CA ASP A 209 -16.02 6.00 20.49
C ASP A 209 -16.05 7.49 20.13
N VAL A 210 -15.09 8.27 20.64
CA VAL A 210 -14.91 9.67 20.24
C VAL A 210 -14.58 9.77 18.76
N LEU A 211 -13.72 8.90 18.23
CA LEU A 211 -13.41 8.86 16.80
C LEU A 211 -14.67 8.61 15.96
N LEU A 212 -15.41 7.54 16.24
CA LEU A 212 -16.59 7.17 15.47
C LEU A 212 -17.66 8.27 15.52
N ARG A 213 -17.94 8.84 16.69
CA ARG A 213 -18.87 9.98 16.81
C ARG A 213 -18.40 11.18 15.99
N THR A 214 -17.12 11.53 16.07
CA THR A 214 -16.57 12.69 15.36
C THR A 214 -16.70 12.56 13.85
N ILE A 215 -16.41 11.37 13.30
CA ILE A 215 -16.55 11.13 11.86
C ILE A 215 -18.01 11.04 11.43
N SER A 216 -18.86 10.40 12.22
CA SER A 216 -20.29 10.27 11.89
C SER A 216 -20.96 11.65 11.78
N VAL A 217 -20.65 12.58 12.70
CA VAL A 217 -21.15 13.97 12.61
C VAL A 217 -20.66 14.67 11.35
N LYS A 218 -19.38 14.51 11.00
CA LYS A 218 -18.81 15.11 9.79
C LYS A 218 -19.43 14.54 8.51
N GLN A 219 -19.78 13.26 8.47
CA GLN A 219 -20.46 12.63 7.33
C GLN A 219 -21.88 13.16 7.09
N HIS A 220 -22.58 13.62 8.13
CA HIS A 220 -23.91 14.20 8.01
C HIS A 220 -23.91 15.69 7.62
N GLN A 221 -22.77 16.37 7.74
CA GLN A 221 -22.62 17.81 7.48
C GLN A 221 -22.03 18.11 6.09
N ALA A 222 -21.58 17.09 5.38
CA ALA A 222 -21.13 17.15 3.98
C ALA A 222 -22.31 16.82 3.04
#